data_AF-A0A9E4HBF8-F1
#
_entry.id   AF-A0A9E4HBF8-F1
#
_cell.length_a   1.000
_cell.length_b   1.000
_cell.length_c   1.000
_cell.angle_alpha   90.00
_cell.angle_beta   90.00
_cell.angle_gamma   90.00
#
_symmetry.space_group_name_H-M   'P 1'
#
loop_
_entity.id
_entity.type
_entity.pdbx_description
1 polymer ?
#
loop_
_entity_poly.entity_id
_entity_poly.type
_entity_poly.pdbx_seq_one_letter_code
_entity_poly.pdbx_strand_id
1 'polypeptide(L)'
;MQPTLNIPNAITASRILLTPLFLWLLLSNDAMLVQIAAGIFLIAAVSDWYDGWYARRYNAMSPFGAFFDPLADKIFIGAAFFAFVALGVLELWMVIIITGRDILTTVLRVIADRKGNPVVTSRTARWKTAIQLIFLWYIVGAWTLNNVDYLRESIRQDYVAGFLAPAIVDPVMLLLVALSIFTAIHYLIEYHHVRRIPGKRGKVAGTPS
;
A
#
# COMPACT_ATOMS: atom_id res chain seq x y z
N MET A 1 24.24 22.43 -3.55
CA MET A 1 22.81 22.29 -3.24
C MET A 1 22.15 21.75 -4.50
N GLN A 2 21.81 20.45 -4.55
CA GLN A 2 21.10 19.91 -5.72
C GLN A 2 19.62 20.29 -5.62
N PRO A 3 18.96 20.63 -6.75
CA PRO A 3 17.63 21.22 -6.74
C PRO A 3 16.64 20.27 -6.06
N THR A 4 15.80 20.85 -5.21
CA THR A 4 14.96 20.20 -4.19
C THR A 4 13.76 19.42 -4.74
N LEU A 5 13.76 19.06 -6.03
CA LEU A 5 12.71 18.29 -6.69
C LEU A 5 13.34 17.12 -7.47
N ASN A 6 13.67 16.06 -6.75
CA ASN A 6 13.90 14.76 -7.35
C ASN A 6 12.54 14.20 -7.78
N ILE A 7 12.43 13.78 -9.05
CA ILE A 7 11.21 13.18 -9.64
C ILE A 7 10.51 12.22 -8.65
N PRO A 8 11.20 11.25 -8.00
CA PRO A 8 10.58 10.35 -7.02
C PRO A 8 9.79 11.05 -5.91
N ASN A 9 10.32 12.15 -5.34
CA ASN A 9 9.65 12.88 -4.27
C ASN A 9 8.35 13.55 -4.75
N ALA A 10 8.28 13.96 -6.02
CA ALA A 10 7.09 14.57 -6.60
C ALA A 10 5.94 13.54 -6.72
N ILE A 11 6.28 12.27 -6.92
CA ILE A 11 5.31 11.18 -7.03
C ILE A 11 4.82 10.72 -5.66
N THR A 12 5.71 10.66 -4.68
CA THR A 12 5.30 10.46 -3.28
C THR A 12 4.30 11.55 -2.87
N ALA A 13 4.64 12.81 -3.17
CA ALA A 13 3.80 13.95 -2.85
C ALA A 13 2.47 13.92 -3.63
N SER A 14 2.51 13.55 -4.92
CA SER A 14 1.30 13.44 -5.72
C SER A 14 0.37 12.35 -5.16
N ARG A 15 0.88 11.20 -4.70
CA ARG A 15 0.05 10.16 -4.08
C ARG A 15 -0.63 10.65 -2.81
N ILE A 16 0.10 11.36 -1.95
CA ILE A 16 -0.47 11.95 -0.73
C ILE A 16 -1.61 12.92 -1.08
N LEU A 17 -1.45 13.73 -2.13
CA LEU A 17 -2.47 14.67 -2.59
C LEU A 17 -3.63 13.99 -3.32
N LEU A 18 -3.36 12.94 -4.09
CA LEU A 18 -4.36 12.14 -4.80
C LEU A 18 -5.21 11.30 -3.85
N THR A 19 -4.67 10.91 -2.68
CA THR A 19 -5.39 10.10 -1.68
C THR A 19 -6.72 10.74 -1.26
N PRO A 20 -6.78 11.97 -0.72
CA PRO A 20 -8.05 12.59 -0.32
C PRO A 20 -8.99 12.83 -1.51
N LEU A 21 -8.47 13.17 -2.69
CA LEU A 21 -9.28 13.32 -3.89
C LEU A 21 -9.93 11.98 -4.29
N PHE A 22 -9.15 10.90 -4.28
CA PHE A 22 -9.64 9.55 -4.52
C PHE A 22 -10.74 9.15 -3.52
N LEU A 23 -10.54 9.40 -2.22
CA LEU A 23 -11.55 9.09 -1.21
C LEU A 23 -12.85 9.87 -1.44
N TRP A 24 -12.74 11.16 -1.71
CA TRP A 24 -13.90 12.01 -1.95
C TRP A 24 -14.70 11.54 -3.18
N LEU A 25 -14.02 11.17 -4.26
CA LEU A 25 -14.65 10.65 -5.46
C LEU A 25 -15.28 9.26 -5.24
N LEU A 26 -14.56 8.35 -4.57
CA LEU A 26 -15.02 6.98 -4.34
C LEU A 26 -16.23 6.91 -3.41
N LEU A 27 -16.27 7.79 -2.39
CA LEU A 27 -17.37 7.87 -1.42
C LEU A 27 -18.55 8.72 -1.92
N SER A 28 -18.45 9.26 -3.14
CA SER A 28 -19.59 9.93 -3.75
C SER A 28 -20.65 8.90 -4.17
N ASN A 29 -21.91 9.31 -4.16
CA ASN A 29 -23.02 8.50 -4.67
C ASN A 29 -23.22 8.68 -6.19
N ASP A 30 -22.25 9.28 -6.88
CA ASP A 30 -22.33 9.59 -8.31
C ASP A 30 -21.52 8.57 -9.11
N ALA A 31 -22.19 7.87 -10.03
CA ALA A 31 -21.61 6.82 -10.85
C ALA A 31 -20.38 7.29 -11.65
N MET A 32 -20.43 8.50 -12.19
CA MET A 32 -19.34 9.08 -12.99
C MET A 32 -18.14 9.39 -12.10
N LEU A 33 -18.38 9.97 -10.92
CA LEU A 33 -17.31 10.26 -9.95
C LEU A 33 -16.63 8.99 -9.44
N VAL A 34 -17.38 7.92 -9.16
CA VAL A 34 -16.82 6.61 -8.77
C VAL A 34 -15.95 6.02 -9.89
N GLN A 35 -16.36 6.15 -11.17
CA GLN A 35 -15.53 5.72 -12.30
C GLN A 35 -14.22 6.52 -12.39
N ILE A 36 -14.27 7.83 -12.16
CA ILE A 36 -13.06 8.68 -12.10
C ILE A 36 -12.16 8.23 -10.95
N ALA A 37 -12.74 7.88 -9.78
CA ALA A 37 -11.97 7.37 -8.65
C ALA A 37 -11.20 6.09 -9.00
N ALA A 38 -11.83 5.15 -9.71
CA ALA A 38 -11.18 3.93 -10.18
C ALA A 38 -10.04 4.23 -11.18
N GLY A 39 -10.24 5.21 -12.08
CA GLY A 39 -9.20 5.68 -12.98
C GLY A 39 -8.00 6.29 -12.24
N ILE A 40 -8.25 7.11 -11.22
CA ILE A 40 -7.19 7.70 -10.37
C ILE A 40 -6.44 6.61 -9.62
N PHE A 41 -7.15 5.62 -9.06
CA PHE A 41 -6.53 4.47 -8.41
C PHE A 41 -5.58 3.73 -9.36
N LEU A 42 -5.93 3.65 -10.65
CA LEU A 42 -5.14 2.97 -11.70
C LEU A 42 -3.88 3.71 -12.03
N ILE A 43 -4.03 4.99 -12.31
CA ILE A 43 -2.92 5.87 -12.60
C ILE A 43 -1.96 5.88 -11.40
N ALA A 44 -2.47 6.02 -10.16
CA ALA A 44 -1.64 6.05 -8.96
C ALA A 44 -0.81 4.77 -8.76
N ALA A 45 -1.41 3.59 -9.01
CA ALA A 45 -0.71 2.31 -8.87
C ALA A 45 0.33 2.08 -9.99
N VAL A 46 0.00 2.45 -11.23
CA VAL A 46 0.91 2.30 -12.37
C VAL A 46 2.09 3.27 -12.28
N SER A 47 1.84 4.51 -11.86
CA SER A 47 2.89 5.51 -11.63
C SER A 47 3.90 5.03 -10.59
N ASP A 48 3.45 4.45 -9.46
CA ASP A 48 4.36 3.88 -8.44
C ASP A 48 5.35 2.86 -9.04
N TRP A 49 4.83 1.95 -9.87
CA TRP A 49 5.64 0.91 -10.47
C TRP A 49 6.66 1.48 -11.46
N TYR A 50 6.21 2.38 -12.33
CA TYR A 50 7.04 3.02 -13.35
C TYR A 50 8.16 3.86 -12.71
N ASP A 51 7.81 4.64 -11.69
CA ASP A 51 8.75 5.55 -11.05
C ASP A 51 9.72 4.82 -10.13
N GLY A 52 9.26 3.77 -9.46
CA GLY A 52 10.15 2.86 -8.73
C GLY A 52 11.16 2.18 -9.67
N TRP A 53 10.77 1.86 -10.92
CA TRP A 53 11.69 1.38 -11.93
C TRP A 53 12.70 2.45 -12.37
N TYR A 54 12.23 3.68 -12.63
CA TYR A 54 13.09 4.80 -13.03
C TYR A 54 14.10 5.16 -11.92
N ALA A 55 13.63 5.34 -10.68
CA ALA A 55 14.47 5.70 -9.53
C ALA A 55 15.60 4.69 -9.28
N ARG A 56 15.31 3.38 -9.43
CA ARG A 56 16.31 2.31 -9.30
C ARG A 56 17.35 2.33 -10.42
N ARG A 57 16.98 2.76 -11.63
CA ARG A 57 17.88 2.81 -12.78
C ARG A 57 18.81 4.01 -12.76
N TYR A 58 18.39 5.13 -12.17
CA TYR A 58 19.12 6.40 -12.18
C TYR A 58 19.73 6.80 -10.82
N ASN A 59 19.70 5.92 -9.80
CA ASN A 59 20.24 6.18 -8.45
C ASN A 59 19.75 7.51 -7.82
N ALA A 60 18.56 7.98 -8.22
CA ALA A 60 18.03 9.30 -7.85
C ALA A 60 17.23 9.27 -6.54
N MET A 61 17.68 8.50 -5.53
CA MET A 61 16.98 8.39 -4.24
C MET A 61 17.45 9.48 -3.27
N SER A 62 16.50 10.29 -2.79
CA SER A 62 16.77 11.24 -1.71
C SER A 62 16.52 10.59 -0.34
N PRO A 63 17.25 10.99 0.73
CA PRO A 63 17.00 10.49 2.09
C PRO A 63 15.58 10.78 2.60
N PHE A 64 14.97 11.87 2.11
CA PHE A 64 13.59 12.23 2.42
C PHE A 64 12.62 11.28 1.72
N GLY A 65 12.75 11.09 0.41
CA GLY A 65 11.93 10.16 -0.37
C GLY A 65 12.00 8.73 0.15
N ALA A 66 13.20 8.25 0.52
CA ALA A 66 13.38 6.91 1.09
C ALA A 66 12.58 6.66 2.39
N PHE A 67 12.23 7.71 3.13
CA PHE A 67 11.36 7.62 4.31
C PHE A 67 9.88 7.79 3.97
N PHE A 68 9.55 8.79 3.16
CA PHE A 68 8.16 9.14 2.87
C PHE A 68 7.49 8.18 1.87
N ASP A 69 8.24 7.56 0.95
CA ASP A 69 7.68 6.62 -0.04
C ASP A 69 6.96 5.44 0.61
N PRO A 70 7.61 4.65 1.49
CA PRO A 70 6.94 3.52 2.13
C PRO A 70 5.76 3.94 3.02
N LEU A 71 5.79 5.16 3.55
CA LEU A 71 4.74 5.68 4.41
C LEU A 71 3.52 6.11 3.59
N ALA A 72 3.74 6.90 2.53
CA ALA A 72 2.70 7.36 1.61
C ALA A 72 1.96 6.19 0.97
N ASP A 73 2.69 5.13 0.59
CA ASP A 73 2.11 3.91 0.06
C ASP A 73 1.15 3.24 1.06
N LYS A 74 1.57 3.10 2.32
CA LYS A 74 0.70 2.53 3.36
C LYS A 74 -0.47 3.42 3.73
N ILE A 75 -0.33 4.74 3.64
CA ILE A 75 -1.44 5.68 3.83
C ILE A 75 -2.47 5.50 2.71
N PHE A 76 -2.05 5.46 1.45
CA PHE A 76 -2.97 5.30 0.32
C PHE A 76 -3.73 3.97 0.37
N ILE A 77 -3.02 2.86 0.54
CA ILE A 77 -3.61 1.51 0.67
C ILE A 77 -4.56 1.46 1.89
N GLY A 78 -4.12 1.98 3.03
CA GLY A 78 -4.93 2.04 4.25
C GLY A 78 -6.19 2.87 4.06
N ALA A 79 -6.07 4.05 3.46
CA ALA A 79 -7.18 4.94 3.17
C ALA A 79 -8.22 4.28 2.26
N ALA A 80 -7.79 3.56 1.22
CA ALA A 80 -8.69 2.79 0.37
C ALA A 80 -9.46 1.73 1.16
N PHE A 81 -8.79 0.95 2.03
CA PHE A 81 -9.49 0.01 2.90
C PHE A 81 -10.50 0.69 3.83
N PHE A 82 -10.15 1.82 4.44
CA PHE A 82 -11.08 2.57 5.29
C PHE A 82 -12.28 3.14 4.52
N ALA A 83 -12.11 3.54 3.25
CA ALA A 83 -13.23 3.92 2.40
C ALA A 83 -14.22 2.76 2.25
N PHE A 84 -13.74 1.54 2.02
CA PHE A 84 -14.62 0.38 1.90
C PHE A 84 -15.26 -0.06 3.23
N VAL A 85 -14.67 0.30 4.38
CA VAL A 85 -15.36 0.20 5.66
C VAL A 85 -16.52 1.21 5.73
N ALA A 86 -16.29 2.46 5.31
CA ALA A 86 -17.33 3.49 5.29
C ALA A 86 -18.48 3.16 4.33
N LEU A 87 -18.17 2.46 3.22
CA LEU A 87 -19.15 1.94 2.26
C LEU A 87 -19.86 0.66 2.74
N GLY A 88 -19.49 0.11 3.90
CA GLY A 88 -20.10 -1.10 4.47
C GLY A 88 -19.69 -2.41 3.78
N VAL A 89 -18.67 -2.38 2.93
CA VAL A 89 -18.15 -3.57 2.22
C VAL A 89 -17.18 -4.36 3.09
N LEU A 90 -16.45 -3.70 3.99
CA LEU A 90 -15.43 -4.32 4.84
C LEU A 90 -15.69 -4.08 6.33
N GLU A 91 -15.34 -5.06 7.15
CA GLU A 91 -15.41 -4.91 8.60
C GLU A 91 -14.21 -4.13 9.16
N LEU A 92 -14.49 -3.15 10.03
CA LEU A 92 -13.51 -2.22 10.58
C LEU A 92 -12.35 -2.92 11.29
N TRP A 93 -12.64 -3.98 12.07
CA TRP A 93 -11.62 -4.65 12.87
C TRP A 93 -10.55 -5.33 12.01
N MET A 94 -10.94 -5.89 10.84
CA MET A 94 -10.00 -6.51 9.90
C MET A 94 -9.05 -5.46 9.31
N VAL A 95 -9.61 -4.31 8.92
CA VAL A 95 -8.84 -3.19 8.35
C VAL A 95 -7.88 -2.58 9.36
N ILE A 96 -8.29 -2.43 10.62
CA ILE A 96 -7.41 -1.93 11.69
C ILE A 96 -6.20 -2.85 11.88
N ILE A 97 -6.40 -4.17 11.96
CA ILE A 97 -5.31 -5.13 12.12
C ILE A 97 -4.35 -5.08 10.93
N ILE A 98 -4.89 -5.04 9.71
CA ILE A 98 -4.13 -4.97 8.48
C ILE A 98 -3.27 -3.68 8.42
N THR A 99 -3.92 -2.53 8.53
CA THR A 99 -3.30 -1.22 8.33
C THR A 99 -2.36 -0.87 9.48
N GLY A 100 -2.80 -1.09 10.72
CA GLY A 100 -1.98 -0.83 11.91
C GLY A 100 -0.68 -1.62 11.91
N ARG A 101 -0.75 -2.91 11.53
CA ARG A 101 0.44 -3.75 11.39
C ARG A 101 1.36 -3.24 10.28
N ASP A 102 0.81 -2.93 9.10
CA ASP A 102 1.61 -2.47 7.97
C ASP A 102 2.38 -1.19 8.29
N ILE A 103 1.72 -0.20 8.89
CA ILE A 103 2.36 1.04 9.35
C ILE A 103 3.47 0.72 10.37
N LEU A 104 3.19 -0.12 11.37
CA LEU A 104 4.18 -0.48 12.39
C LEU A 104 5.42 -1.14 11.76
N THR A 105 5.24 -2.12 10.89
CA THR A 105 6.37 -2.80 10.22
C THR A 105 7.16 -1.87 9.32
N THR A 106 6.51 -0.92 8.64
CA THR A 106 7.17 0.11 7.84
C THR A 106 8.02 1.04 8.71
N VAL A 107 7.46 1.56 9.81
CA VAL A 107 8.19 2.44 10.74
C VAL A 107 9.39 1.72 11.36
N LEU A 108 9.20 0.49 11.84
CA LEU A 108 10.30 -0.30 12.41
C LEU A 108 11.41 -0.55 11.39
N ARG A 109 11.08 -0.76 10.11
CA ARG A 109 12.04 -0.96 9.03
C ARG A 109 12.89 0.28 8.80
N VAL A 110 12.25 1.45 8.70
CA VAL A 110 12.98 2.72 8.57
C VAL A 110 13.95 2.92 9.73
N ILE A 111 13.49 2.67 10.96
CA ILE A 111 14.33 2.84 12.14
C ILE A 111 15.54 1.89 12.12
N ALA A 112 15.34 0.64 11.67
CA ALA A 112 16.41 -0.34 11.54
C ALA A 112 17.45 0.07 10.47
N ASP A 113 16.98 0.55 9.32
CA ASP A 113 17.81 1.07 8.23
C ASP A 113 18.69 2.24 8.69
N ARG A 114 18.09 3.21 9.39
CA ARG A 114 18.83 4.37 9.92
C ARG A 114 19.86 4.00 10.99
N LYS A 115 19.67 2.87 11.69
CA LYS A 115 20.62 2.35 12.68
C LYS A 115 21.72 1.48 12.07
N GLY A 116 21.77 1.34 10.74
CA GLY A 116 22.79 0.57 10.03
C GLY A 116 22.61 -0.95 10.10
N ASN A 117 21.45 -1.42 10.59
CA ASN A 117 21.11 -2.83 10.71
C ASN A 117 19.87 -3.12 9.85
N PRO A 118 19.99 -3.13 8.52
CA PRO A 118 18.86 -3.34 7.62
C PRO A 118 18.26 -4.73 7.87
N VAL A 119 16.98 -4.77 8.22
CA VAL A 119 16.22 -6.02 8.32
C VAL A 119 15.84 -6.43 6.90
N VAL A 120 16.46 -7.48 6.39
CA VAL A 120 16.20 -7.97 5.03
C VAL A 120 14.75 -8.42 4.96
N THR A 121 14.00 -7.88 4.00
CA THR A 121 12.59 -8.24 3.87
C THR A 121 12.43 -9.68 3.40
N SER A 122 11.74 -10.50 4.18
CA SER A 122 11.36 -11.84 3.74
C SER A 122 10.53 -11.80 2.44
N ARG A 123 10.70 -12.80 1.57
CA ARG A 123 9.91 -12.93 0.33
C ARG A 123 8.39 -12.87 0.62
N THR A 124 7.96 -13.37 1.78
CA THR A 124 6.57 -13.40 2.21
C THR A 124 5.94 -12.02 2.38
N ALA A 125 6.70 -11.03 2.87
CA ALA A 125 6.19 -9.66 3.04
C ALA A 125 5.87 -8.96 1.71
N ARG A 126 6.62 -9.30 0.64
CA ARG A 126 6.37 -8.78 -0.71
C ARG A 126 5.09 -9.36 -1.31
N TRP A 127 4.91 -10.68 -1.23
CA TRP A 127 3.70 -11.35 -1.70
C TRP A 127 2.45 -10.85 -0.99
N LYS A 128 2.50 -10.66 0.33
CA LYS A 128 1.37 -10.13 1.10
C LYS A 128 0.90 -8.77 0.57
N THR A 129 1.83 -7.85 0.28
CA THR A 129 1.48 -6.52 -0.23
C THR A 129 0.89 -6.60 -1.64
N ALA A 130 1.43 -7.47 -2.50
CA ALA A 130 0.89 -7.70 -3.84
C ALA A 130 -0.55 -8.23 -3.78
N ILE A 131 -0.84 -9.20 -2.91
CA ILE A 131 -2.20 -9.75 -2.73
C ILE A 131 -3.17 -8.66 -2.26
N GLN A 132 -2.74 -7.78 -1.34
CA GLN A 132 -3.58 -6.67 -0.88
C GLN A 132 -3.89 -5.67 -1.98
N LEU A 133 -2.90 -5.30 -2.79
CA LEU A 133 -3.10 -4.41 -3.92
C LEU A 133 -4.03 -5.03 -4.96
N ILE A 134 -3.85 -6.31 -5.30
CA ILE A 134 -4.74 -7.04 -6.21
C ILE A 134 -6.17 -7.10 -5.66
N PHE A 135 -6.32 -7.30 -4.35
CA PHE A 135 -7.62 -7.30 -3.72
C PHE A 135 -8.28 -5.91 -3.73
N LEU A 136 -7.52 -4.85 -3.47
CA LEU A 136 -8.01 -3.47 -3.60
C LEU A 136 -8.46 -3.17 -5.04
N TRP A 137 -7.67 -3.62 -6.03
CA TRP A 137 -8.02 -3.56 -7.44
C TRP A 137 -9.36 -4.22 -7.74
N TYR A 138 -9.55 -5.42 -7.21
CA TYR A 138 -10.79 -6.17 -7.34
C TYR A 138 -11.98 -5.43 -6.73
N ILE A 139 -11.90 -4.99 -5.47
CA ILE A 139 -13.05 -4.35 -4.80
C ILE A 139 -13.36 -2.96 -5.38
N VAL A 140 -12.37 -2.18 -5.79
CA VAL A 140 -12.60 -0.90 -6.50
C VAL A 140 -13.26 -1.14 -7.84
N GLY A 141 -12.80 -2.12 -8.61
CA GLY A 141 -13.42 -2.50 -9.87
C GLY A 141 -14.87 -2.99 -9.69
N ALA A 142 -15.08 -3.90 -8.75
CA ALA A 142 -16.41 -4.45 -8.46
C ALA A 142 -17.39 -3.37 -7.95
N TRP A 143 -16.92 -2.45 -7.08
CA TRP A 143 -17.70 -1.30 -6.64
C TRP A 143 -18.06 -0.37 -7.80
N THR A 144 -17.10 -0.08 -8.68
CA THR A 144 -17.35 0.75 -9.85
C THR A 144 -18.40 0.13 -10.76
N LEU A 145 -18.28 -1.17 -11.05
CA LEU A 145 -19.26 -1.90 -11.86
C LEU A 145 -20.66 -1.90 -11.23
N ASN A 146 -20.75 -1.96 -9.90
CA ASN A 146 -22.02 -1.89 -9.18
C ASN A 146 -22.70 -0.50 -9.29
N ASN A 147 -21.90 0.56 -9.40
CA ASN A 147 -22.38 1.94 -9.47
C ASN A 147 -22.70 2.43 -10.90
N VAL A 148 -22.31 1.72 -11.96
CA VAL A 148 -22.62 2.15 -13.34
C VAL A 148 -24.04 1.74 -13.74
N ASP A 149 -24.95 2.70 -13.84
CA ASP A 149 -26.37 2.46 -14.16
C ASP A 149 -26.60 1.62 -15.42
N TYR A 150 -25.88 1.91 -16.52
CA TYR A 150 -26.01 1.15 -17.77
C TYR A 150 -25.64 -0.33 -17.63
N LEU A 151 -24.59 -0.63 -16.86
CA LEU A 151 -24.18 -2.02 -16.59
C LEU A 151 -25.09 -2.68 -15.54
N ARG A 152 -25.61 -1.89 -14.61
CA ARG A 152 -26.57 -2.31 -13.58
C ARG A 152 -27.92 -2.74 -14.18
N GLU A 153 -28.33 -2.13 -15.29
CA GLU A 153 -29.53 -2.53 -16.03
C GLU A 153 -29.27 -3.67 -17.03
N SER A 154 -28.07 -3.71 -17.63
CA SER A 154 -27.71 -4.72 -18.65
C SER A 154 -27.31 -6.08 -18.06
N ILE A 155 -26.74 -6.11 -16.86
CA ILE A 155 -26.31 -7.32 -16.14
C ILE A 155 -27.25 -7.49 -14.94
N ARG A 156 -27.81 -8.70 -14.72
CA ARG A 156 -28.68 -8.97 -13.57
C ARG A 156 -27.98 -8.51 -12.28
N GLN A 157 -28.62 -7.61 -11.53
CA GLN A 157 -28.03 -7.01 -10.31
C GLN A 157 -27.47 -8.04 -9.34
N ASP A 158 -28.09 -9.21 -9.23
CA ASP A 158 -27.63 -10.30 -8.37
C ASP A 158 -26.19 -10.73 -8.67
N TYR A 159 -25.77 -10.71 -9.94
CA TYR A 159 -24.43 -11.12 -10.33
C TYR A 159 -23.40 -10.04 -10.01
N VAL A 160 -23.72 -8.76 -10.25
CA VAL A 160 -22.79 -7.65 -10.00
C VAL A 160 -22.62 -7.40 -8.50
N ALA A 161 -23.72 -7.42 -7.74
CA ALA A 161 -23.68 -7.35 -6.27
C ALA A 161 -23.00 -8.58 -5.66
N GLY A 162 -23.09 -9.74 -6.32
CA GLY A 162 -22.43 -10.98 -5.90
C GLY A 162 -20.91 -10.86 -5.76
N PHE A 163 -20.24 -10.02 -6.56
CA PHE A 163 -18.80 -9.80 -6.45
C PHE A 163 -18.39 -9.10 -5.14
N LEU A 164 -19.28 -8.31 -4.55
CA LEU A 164 -19.05 -7.65 -3.26
C LEU A 164 -19.71 -8.40 -2.11
N ALA A 165 -20.23 -9.61 -2.37
CA ALA A 165 -20.89 -10.38 -1.33
C ALA A 165 -19.91 -10.75 -0.21
N PRO A 166 -20.36 -10.74 1.06
CA PRO A 166 -19.55 -11.16 2.21
C PRO A 166 -18.93 -12.55 2.03
N ALA A 167 -19.64 -13.46 1.34
CA ALA A 167 -19.16 -14.81 1.01
C ALA A 167 -17.87 -14.84 0.17
N ILE A 168 -17.56 -13.78 -0.57
CA ILE A 168 -16.33 -13.64 -1.36
C ILE A 168 -15.32 -12.73 -0.63
N VAL A 169 -15.79 -11.58 -0.15
CA VAL A 169 -14.96 -10.53 0.42
C VAL A 169 -14.35 -10.95 1.77
N ASP A 170 -15.15 -11.52 2.68
CA ASP A 170 -14.71 -11.82 4.05
C ASP A 170 -13.66 -12.92 4.12
N PRO A 171 -13.77 -14.06 3.40
CA PRO A 171 -12.72 -15.08 3.41
C PRO A 171 -11.37 -14.55 2.93
N VAL A 172 -11.37 -13.68 1.91
CA VAL A 172 -10.14 -13.06 1.40
C VAL A 172 -9.58 -12.08 2.43
N MET A 173 -10.43 -11.28 3.08
CA MET A 173 -9.99 -10.39 4.16
C MET A 173 -9.43 -11.15 5.37
N LEU A 174 -10.07 -12.25 5.77
CA LEU A 174 -9.57 -13.13 6.84
C LEU A 174 -8.22 -13.74 6.48
N LEU A 175 -8.05 -14.18 5.23
CA LEU A 175 -6.74 -14.64 4.73
C LEU A 175 -5.70 -13.51 4.79
N LEU A 176 -6.05 -12.29 4.38
CA LEU A 176 -5.16 -11.13 4.45
C LEU A 176 -4.79 -10.77 5.89
N VAL A 177 -5.73 -10.85 6.83
CA VAL A 177 -5.49 -10.66 8.27
C VAL A 177 -4.52 -11.74 8.78
N ALA A 178 -4.77 -13.02 8.47
CA ALA A 178 -3.89 -14.12 8.87
C ALA A 178 -2.47 -13.97 8.33
N LEU A 179 -2.33 -13.68 7.03
CA LEU A 179 -1.05 -13.33 6.41
C LEU A 179 -0.43 -12.10 7.08
N SER A 180 -1.26 -11.15 7.52
CA SER A 180 -0.78 -9.94 8.15
C SER A 180 -0.13 -10.21 9.50
N ILE A 181 -0.79 -11.01 10.33
CA ILE A 181 -0.29 -11.45 11.63
C ILE A 181 0.96 -12.32 11.44
N PHE A 182 0.93 -13.28 10.53
CA PHE A 182 2.06 -14.17 10.24
C PHE A 182 3.33 -13.37 9.88
N THR A 183 3.19 -12.42 8.95
CA THR A 183 4.32 -11.58 8.53
C THR A 183 4.79 -10.63 9.65
N ALA A 184 3.90 -10.19 10.54
CA ALA A 184 4.28 -9.41 11.72
C ALA A 184 5.16 -10.22 12.69
N ILE A 185 4.73 -11.44 13.01
CA ILE A 185 5.47 -12.33 13.91
C ILE A 185 6.84 -12.64 13.32
N HIS A 186 6.91 -12.99 12.04
CA HIS A 186 8.17 -13.24 11.34
C HIS A 186 9.10 -12.02 11.43
N TYR A 187 8.57 -10.82 11.19
CA TYR A 187 9.36 -9.59 11.27
C TYR A 187 9.87 -9.32 12.69
N LEU A 188 9.05 -9.54 13.72
CA LEU A 188 9.46 -9.34 15.11
C LEU A 188 10.58 -10.31 15.55
N ILE A 189 10.50 -11.57 15.11
CA ILE A 189 11.55 -12.58 15.37
C ILE A 189 12.87 -12.14 14.72
N GLU A 190 12.81 -11.74 13.45
CA GLU A 190 13.98 -11.30 12.69
C GLU A 190 14.59 -10.02 13.28
N TYR A 191 13.74 -9.05 13.66
CA TYR A 191 14.15 -7.82 14.33
C TYR A 191 14.84 -8.09 15.69
N HIS A 192 14.32 -9.03 16.48
CA HIS A 192 14.94 -9.40 17.77
C HIS A 192 16.29 -10.08 17.57
N HIS A 193 16.44 -10.91 16.52
CA HIS A 193 17.69 -11.59 16.20
C HIS A 193 18.79 -10.59 15.79
N VAL A 194 18.44 -9.60 14.95
CA VAL A 194 19.38 -8.54 14.51
C VAL A 194 19.83 -7.66 15.68
N ARG A 195 18.97 -7.38 16.68
CA ARG A 195 19.37 -6.64 17.89
C ARG A 195 20.32 -7.40 18.82
N ARG A 196 20.37 -8.73 18.75
CA ARG A 196 21.19 -9.57 19.65
C ARG A 196 22.64 -9.75 19.21
N ILE A 197 23.05 -9.26 18.04
CA ILE A 197 24.46 -9.30 17.60
C ILE A 197 25.10 -7.93 17.89
N PRO A 198 25.85 -7.76 18.98
CA PRO A 198 26.66 -6.57 19.18
C PRO A 198 27.96 -6.74 18.39
N GLY A 199 28.09 -6.03 17.28
CA GLY A 199 29.40 -5.75 16.68
C GLY A 199 29.66 -6.34 15.29
N LYS A 200 29.38 -5.53 14.27
CA LYS A 200 30.43 -5.17 13.30
C LYS A 200 30.43 -3.64 13.16
N ARG A 201 31.09 -2.97 14.11
CA ARG A 201 31.51 -1.57 13.93
C ARG A 201 32.54 -1.53 12.79
N GLY A 202 32.29 -0.68 11.80
CA GLY A 202 33.29 -0.04 10.96
C GLY A 202 34.20 -0.92 10.11
N LYS A 203 33.88 -1.01 8.80
CA LYS A 203 34.89 -0.84 7.76
C LYS A 203 34.36 0.12 6.70
N VAL A 204 34.46 1.41 7.00
CA VAL A 204 34.70 2.41 5.96
C VAL A 204 36.15 2.17 5.56
N ALA A 205 36.36 1.36 4.51
CA ALA A 205 37.67 1.19 3.92
C ALA A 205 38.05 2.52 3.27
N GLY A 206 39.13 3.11 3.78
CA GLY A 206 39.65 4.39 3.36
C GLY A 206 40.07 4.41 1.89
N THR A 207 39.98 5.61 1.33
CA THR A 207 40.76 6.05 0.19
C THR A 207 42.24 6.12 0.55
N PRO A 208 43.11 5.50 -0.25
CA PRO A 208 44.36 6.11 -0.69
C PRO A 208 44.28 6.27 -2.22
N SER A 209 44.70 7.35 -2.86
CA SER A 209 45.56 8.48 -2.54
C SER A 209 45.38 9.49 -3.68
#